data_AF-A0A4R5V0Q8-F1
#
_entry.id   AF-A0A4R5V0Q8-F1
#
_cell.length_a   1.000
_cell.length_b   1.000
_cell.length_c   1.000
_cell.angle_alpha   90.00
_cell.angle_beta   90.00
_cell.angle_gamma   90.00
#
_symmetry.space_group_name_H-M   'P 1'
#
loop_
_entity.id
_entity.type
_entity.pdbx_description
1 polymer ?
#
loop_
_entity_poly.entity_id
_entity_poly.type
_entity_poly.pdbx_seq_one_letter_code
_entity_poly.pdbx_strand_id
1 'polypeptide(L)'
;MKHPWINLETYTITQILFLLIGTVLWNIAYFFIIKNAIKYQKVEMPFLAVCSNIAWEFAWAFLLYTDLGRLFEWGLRIWFFMDVAIFYFTVKYGAKQMGKDLFGKSFLPFLLLLIVWWVPVFYFFEIEGLDTKMGTTSAYLITVVMASLFIFNASRKAKGLIGTKKVAWLKFAGNFFMSIFVFLHHPNAHFLHLLTVAVFVLNIIYIIQVSSKRFLNPPSID
;
A
#
# COMPACT_ATOMS: atom_id res chain seq x y z
N MET A 1 -8.54 -25.61 -14.90
CA MET A 1 -7.30 -25.08 -15.53
C MET A 1 -6.14 -25.40 -14.60
N LYS A 2 -4.96 -25.77 -15.11
CA LYS A 2 -3.79 -25.96 -14.25
C LYS A 2 -3.39 -24.58 -13.69
N HIS A 3 -3.22 -24.46 -12.37
CA HIS A 3 -2.69 -23.25 -11.74
C HIS A 3 -1.17 -23.34 -11.75
N PRO A 4 -0.48 -22.72 -12.73
CA PRO A 4 0.96 -22.87 -12.85
C PRO A 4 1.65 -22.25 -11.63
N TRP A 5 2.90 -22.64 -11.38
CA TRP A 5 3.68 -21.98 -10.33
C TRP A 5 3.90 -20.50 -10.65
N ILE A 6 4.18 -20.20 -11.91
CA ILE A 6 4.27 -18.85 -12.49
C ILE A 6 3.57 -18.93 -13.85
N ASN A 7 2.66 -18.01 -14.14
CA ASN A 7 1.94 -17.98 -15.41
C ASN A 7 2.78 -17.28 -16.49
N LEU A 8 3.54 -18.06 -17.26
CA LEU A 8 4.31 -17.56 -18.42
C LEU A 8 3.52 -17.59 -19.74
N GLU A 9 2.27 -18.05 -19.72
CA GLU A 9 1.38 -18.03 -20.90
C GLU A 9 0.77 -16.64 -21.08
N THR A 10 0.40 -16.00 -19.97
CA THR A 10 -0.20 -14.65 -19.96
C THR A 10 0.86 -13.55 -19.77
N TYR A 11 1.95 -13.84 -19.04
CA TYR A 11 2.95 -12.85 -18.66
C TYR A 11 4.34 -13.19 -19.20
N THR A 12 5.00 -12.19 -19.79
CA THR A 12 6.40 -12.29 -20.18
C THR A 12 7.31 -12.26 -18.96
N ILE A 13 8.52 -12.83 -19.09
CA ILE A 13 9.55 -12.79 -18.05
C ILE A 13 9.86 -11.33 -17.65
N THR A 14 9.97 -10.44 -18.63
CA THR A 14 10.24 -9.00 -18.39
C THR A 14 9.16 -8.34 -17.54
N GLN A 15 7.88 -8.61 -17.85
CA GLN A 15 6.75 -8.12 -17.06
C GLN A 15 6.81 -8.63 -15.61
N ILE A 16 7.04 -9.93 -15.43
CA ILE A 16 7.18 -10.55 -14.10
C ILE A 16 8.35 -9.94 -13.32
N LEU A 17 9.49 -9.69 -13.96
CA LEU A 17 10.65 -9.08 -13.31
C LEU A 17 10.33 -7.67 -12.80
N PHE A 18 9.67 -6.83 -13.59
CA PHE A 18 9.27 -5.49 -13.14
C PHE A 18 8.30 -5.55 -11.95
N LEU A 19 7.31 -6.46 -12.00
CA LEU A 19 6.38 -6.67 -10.89
C LEU A 19 7.10 -7.14 -9.63
N LEU A 20 8.03 -8.11 -9.74
CA LEU A 20 8.79 -8.64 -8.62
C LEU A 20 9.73 -7.60 -7.99
N ILE A 21 10.45 -6.82 -8.80
CA ILE A 21 11.28 -5.72 -8.30
C ILE A 21 10.41 -4.74 -7.50
N GLY A 22 9.27 -4.36 -8.06
CA GLY A 22 8.30 -3.51 -7.38
C GLY A 22 7.85 -4.07 -6.04
N THR A 23 7.49 -5.35 -6.03
CA THR A 23 7.02 -6.10 -4.85
C THR A 23 8.08 -6.15 -3.76
N VAL A 24 9.32 -6.47 -4.11
CA VAL A 24 10.44 -6.53 -3.17
C VAL A 24 10.72 -5.15 -2.55
N LEU A 25 10.72 -4.09 -3.35
CA LEU A 25 10.92 -2.72 -2.85
C LEU A 25 9.83 -2.30 -1.86
N TRP A 26 8.57 -2.65 -2.13
CA TRP A 26 7.46 -2.42 -1.21
C TRP A 26 7.58 -3.23 0.08
N ASN A 27 7.97 -4.51 0.00
CA ASN A 27 8.23 -5.34 1.18
C ASN A 27 9.34 -4.74 2.06
N ILE A 28 10.41 -4.23 1.45
CA ILE A 28 11.47 -3.51 2.17
C ILE A 28 10.91 -2.23 2.81
N ALA A 29 10.06 -1.47 2.10
CA ALA A 29 9.40 -0.29 2.65
C ALA A 29 8.55 -0.64 3.88
N TYR A 30 7.77 -1.72 3.79
CA TYR A 30 6.94 -2.22 4.89
C TYR A 30 7.78 -2.63 6.11
N PHE A 31 8.89 -3.31 5.87
CA PHE A 31 9.85 -3.64 6.94
C PHE A 31 10.33 -2.37 7.67
N PHE A 32 10.68 -1.31 6.93
CA PHE A 32 11.06 -0.04 7.54
C PHE A 32 9.90 0.65 8.26
N ILE A 33 8.67 0.62 7.72
CA ILE A 33 7.47 1.18 8.39
C ILE A 33 7.26 0.48 9.73
N ILE A 34 7.29 -0.86 9.76
CA ILE A 34 7.14 -1.66 10.98
C ILE A 34 8.28 -1.36 11.97
N LYS A 35 9.53 -1.37 11.50
CA LYS A 35 10.71 -1.06 12.32
C LYS A 35 10.62 0.33 12.93
N ASN A 36 10.16 1.31 12.17
CA ASN A 36 10.01 2.69 12.66
C ASN A 36 8.85 2.79 13.66
N ALA A 37 7.75 2.07 13.45
CA ALA A 37 6.67 2.00 14.43
C ALA A 37 7.13 1.40 15.77
N ILE A 38 7.98 0.36 15.75
CA ILE A 38 8.58 -0.21 16.97
C ILE A 38 9.51 0.79 17.64
N LYS A 39 10.42 1.40 16.87
CA LYS A 39 11.49 2.26 17.40
C LYS A 39 10.97 3.59 17.97
N TYR A 40 10.02 4.22 17.27
CA TYR A 40 9.60 5.59 17.55
C TYR A 40 8.16 5.68 18.09
N GLN A 41 7.45 4.54 18.21
CA GLN A 41 6.08 4.46 18.72
C GLN A 41 5.09 5.39 17.99
N LYS A 42 5.34 5.65 16.71
CA LYS A 42 4.54 6.49 15.83
C LYS A 42 4.36 5.75 14.50
N VAL A 43 3.17 5.80 13.91
CA VAL A 43 2.87 5.21 12.60
C VAL A 43 3.18 6.18 11.47
N GLU A 44 3.70 5.62 10.37
CA GLU A 44 3.97 6.38 9.13
C GLU A 44 2.77 6.33 8.19
N MET A 45 2.15 5.15 8.04
CA MET A 45 1.08 4.93 7.09
C MET A 45 -0.26 5.49 7.63
N PRO A 46 -0.99 6.29 6.84
CA PRO A 46 -2.32 6.77 7.20
C PRO A 46 -3.30 5.61 7.45
N PHE A 47 -4.08 5.68 8.54
CA PHE A 47 -4.95 4.55 8.96
C PHE A 47 -5.95 4.11 7.89
N LEU A 48 -6.48 5.03 7.08
CA LEU A 48 -7.42 4.69 6.00
C LEU A 48 -6.74 3.81 4.96
N ALA A 49 -5.50 4.14 4.61
CA ALA A 49 -4.70 3.33 3.69
C ALA A 49 -4.37 1.97 4.29
N VAL A 50 -4.06 1.89 5.60
CA VAL A 50 -3.84 0.61 6.28
C VAL A 50 -5.08 -0.28 6.20
N CYS A 51 -6.27 0.27 6.48
CA CYS A 51 -7.52 -0.49 6.48
C CYS A 51 -7.90 -0.99 5.08
N SER A 52 -7.74 -0.15 4.05
CA SER A 52 -8.01 -0.58 2.68
C SER A 52 -6.96 -1.58 2.18
N ASN A 53 -5.69 -1.45 2.59
CA ASN A 53 -4.65 -2.36 2.11
C ASN A 53 -4.77 -3.76 2.70
N ILE A 54 -4.98 -3.87 4.02
CA ILE A 54 -5.20 -5.18 4.65
C ILE A 54 -6.47 -5.86 4.12
N ALA A 55 -7.52 -5.08 3.82
CA ALA A 55 -8.74 -5.61 3.20
C ALA A 55 -8.50 -6.09 1.76
N TRP A 56 -7.69 -5.36 0.99
CA TRP A 56 -7.32 -5.74 -0.37
C TRP A 56 -6.49 -7.02 -0.39
N GLU A 57 -5.46 -7.10 0.46
CA GLU A 57 -4.63 -8.30 0.61
C GLU A 57 -5.46 -9.48 1.09
N PHE A 58 -6.39 -9.28 2.03
CA PHE A 58 -7.29 -10.35 2.45
C PHE A 58 -8.18 -10.86 1.30
N ALA A 59 -8.78 -9.94 0.54
CA ALA A 59 -9.62 -10.31 -0.59
C ALA A 59 -8.81 -11.08 -1.65
N TRP A 60 -7.65 -10.58 -2.05
CA TRP A 60 -6.82 -11.20 -3.11
C TRP A 60 -6.04 -12.44 -2.66
N ALA A 61 -5.74 -12.59 -1.37
CA ALA A 61 -5.01 -13.75 -0.85
C ALA A 61 -5.91 -14.95 -0.49
N PHE A 62 -7.18 -14.70 -0.16
CA PHE A 62 -8.09 -15.73 0.39
C PHE A 62 -9.44 -15.86 -0.30
N LEU A 63 -9.97 -14.80 -0.93
CA LEU A 63 -11.33 -14.83 -1.51
C LEU A 63 -11.30 -14.85 -3.05
N LEU A 64 -10.35 -14.15 -3.64
CA LEU A 64 -10.19 -13.99 -5.08
C LEU A 64 -9.00 -14.81 -5.58
N TYR A 65 -8.91 -14.92 -6.91
CA TYR A 65 -7.89 -15.70 -7.59
C TYR A 65 -7.05 -14.81 -8.49
N THR A 66 -5.73 -14.87 -8.34
CA THR A 66 -4.80 -14.23 -9.28
C THR A 66 -4.34 -15.19 -10.38
N ASP A 67 -4.35 -14.72 -11.62
CA ASP A 67 -3.83 -15.43 -12.78
C ASP A 67 -2.31 -15.39 -12.90
N LEU A 68 -1.57 -14.75 -11.99
CA LEU A 68 -0.10 -14.71 -11.98
C LEU A 68 0.57 -16.06 -11.64
N GLY A 69 -0.17 -16.98 -11.02
CA GLY A 69 0.36 -18.30 -10.60
C GLY A 69 0.53 -18.43 -9.09
N ARG A 70 0.72 -19.67 -8.63
CA ARG A 70 0.71 -20.04 -7.19
C ARG A 70 1.76 -19.31 -6.38
N LEU A 71 2.91 -18.97 -6.98
CA LEU A 71 3.95 -18.22 -6.29
C LEU A 71 3.45 -16.86 -5.80
N PHE A 72 2.72 -16.13 -6.66
CA PHE A 72 2.19 -14.81 -6.33
C PHE A 72 1.02 -14.88 -5.36
N GLU A 73 0.16 -15.90 -5.48
CA GLU A 73 -0.91 -16.16 -4.50
C GLU A 73 -0.34 -16.39 -3.09
N TRP A 74 0.69 -17.22 -2.95
CA TRP A 74 1.38 -17.40 -1.66
C TRP A 74 2.14 -16.13 -1.23
N GLY A 75 2.67 -15.37 -2.19
CA GLY A 75 3.27 -14.06 -1.95
C GLY A 75 2.30 -13.09 -1.27
N LEU A 76 1.08 -12.96 -1.80
CA LEU A 76 0.00 -12.13 -1.22
C LEU A 76 -0.34 -12.58 0.20
N ARG A 77 -0.43 -13.90 0.46
CA ARG A 77 -0.67 -14.43 1.81
C ARG A 77 0.43 -14.05 2.79
N ILE A 78 1.69 -14.08 2.37
CA ILE A 78 2.81 -13.64 3.20
C ILE A 78 2.75 -12.12 3.43
N TRP A 79 2.45 -11.37 2.37
CA TRP A 79 2.34 -9.92 2.42
C TRP A 79 1.23 -9.47 3.39
N PHE A 80 0.07 -10.14 3.37
CA PHE A 80 -1.03 -9.92 4.31
C PHE A 80 -0.58 -9.92 5.78
N PHE A 81 0.35 -10.79 6.19
CA PHE A 81 0.86 -10.77 7.58
C PHE A 81 1.68 -9.53 7.92
N MET A 82 2.33 -8.90 6.95
CA MET A 82 2.96 -7.59 7.14
C MET A 82 1.92 -6.50 7.35
N ASP A 83 0.80 -6.52 6.60
CA ASP A 83 -0.31 -5.59 6.81
C ASP A 83 -0.97 -5.79 8.18
N VAL A 84 -1.10 -7.04 8.67
CA VAL A 84 -1.54 -7.33 10.04
C VAL A 84 -0.61 -6.67 11.06
N ALA A 85 0.71 -6.74 10.85
CA ALA A 85 1.67 -6.09 11.75
C ALA A 85 1.56 -4.55 11.71
N ILE A 86 1.41 -3.95 10.52
CA ILE A 86 1.19 -2.51 10.35
C ILE A 86 -0.14 -2.09 11.01
N PHE A 87 -1.19 -2.88 10.86
CA PHE A 87 -2.49 -2.67 11.49
C PHE A 87 -2.40 -2.69 13.01
N TYR A 88 -1.70 -3.68 13.58
CA TYR A 88 -1.47 -3.75 15.03
C TYR A 88 -0.81 -2.47 15.57
N PHE A 89 0.25 -1.98 14.92
CA PHE A 89 0.88 -0.72 15.33
C PHE A 89 -0.02 0.50 15.10
N THR A 90 -0.85 0.47 14.07
CA THR A 90 -1.86 1.51 13.82
C THR A 90 -2.87 1.58 14.95
N VAL A 91 -3.41 0.44 15.41
CA VAL A 91 -4.28 0.38 16.58
C VAL A 91 -3.56 0.89 17.84
N LYS A 92 -2.31 0.45 18.04
CA LYS A 92 -1.54 0.75 19.26
C LYS A 92 -1.12 2.22 19.39
N TYR A 93 -0.72 2.85 18.28
CA TYR A 93 -0.10 4.19 18.28
C TYR A 93 -0.89 5.24 17.47
N GLY A 94 -1.69 4.82 16.50
CA GLY A 94 -2.37 5.72 15.56
C GLY A 94 -3.37 6.66 16.22
N ALA A 95 -4.16 6.18 17.19
CA ALA A 95 -5.13 7.03 17.91
C ALA A 95 -4.48 8.27 18.53
N LYS A 96 -3.28 8.12 19.12
CA LYS A 96 -2.54 9.21 19.77
C LYS A 96 -2.00 10.24 18.78
N GLN A 97 -1.81 9.86 17.51
CA GLN A 97 -1.35 10.75 16.45
C GLN A 97 -2.49 11.52 15.78
N MET A 98 -3.74 11.11 16.01
CA MET A 98 -4.91 11.85 15.56
C MET A 98 -5.16 13.00 16.54
N GLY A 99 -5.14 14.24 16.04
CA GLY A 99 -5.25 15.44 16.89
C GLY A 99 -6.62 15.54 17.55
N LYS A 100 -6.65 15.77 18.87
CA LYS A 100 -7.78 15.46 19.79
C LYS A 100 -8.22 14.00 19.64
N ASP A 101 -8.68 13.41 20.73
CA ASP A 101 -9.08 12.01 20.76
C ASP A 101 -10.38 11.79 19.96
N LEU A 102 -10.32 11.96 18.64
CA LEU A 102 -11.46 12.03 17.74
C LEU A 102 -12.25 10.72 17.77
N PHE A 103 -11.54 9.62 18.02
CA PHE A 103 -12.10 8.28 18.06
C PHE A 103 -11.91 7.57 19.40
N GLY A 104 -10.89 7.89 20.21
CA GLY A 104 -10.70 7.30 21.55
C GLY A 104 -10.86 5.80 21.58
N LYS A 105 -11.72 5.35 22.49
CA LYS A 105 -12.06 3.94 22.65
C LYS A 105 -12.73 3.32 21.41
N SER A 106 -13.34 4.15 20.55
CA SER A 106 -13.98 3.75 19.30
C SER A 106 -13.02 3.64 18.11
N PHE A 107 -11.72 3.92 18.30
CA PHE A 107 -10.76 3.86 17.19
C PHE A 107 -10.64 2.45 16.60
N LEU A 108 -10.44 1.41 17.42
CA LEU A 108 -10.36 0.04 16.93
C LEU A 108 -11.68 -0.42 16.26
N PRO A 109 -12.88 -0.26 16.88
CA PRO A 109 -14.15 -0.56 16.21
C PRO A 109 -14.30 0.15 14.86
N PHE A 110 -13.88 1.41 14.77
CA PHE A 110 -13.94 2.16 13.52
C PHE A 110 -13.00 1.60 12.45
N LEU A 111 -11.76 1.25 12.80
CA LEU A 111 -10.84 0.63 11.84
C LEU A 111 -11.34 -0.74 11.35
N LEU A 112 -11.90 -1.55 12.25
CA LEU A 112 -12.50 -2.84 11.89
C LEU A 112 -13.70 -2.66 10.96
N LEU A 113 -14.56 -1.66 11.21
CA LEU A 113 -15.66 -1.31 10.32
C LEU A 113 -15.16 -0.95 8.92
N LEU A 114 -14.07 -0.17 8.82
CA LEU A 114 -13.46 0.17 7.53
C LEU A 114 -12.95 -1.07 6.80
N ILE A 115 -12.29 -2.01 7.49
CA ILE A 115 -11.81 -3.26 6.88
C ILE A 115 -12.99 -4.09 6.37
N VAL A 116 -14.00 -4.31 7.23
CA VAL A 116 -15.21 -5.06 6.89
C VAL A 116 -15.95 -4.44 5.71
N TRP A 117 -15.92 -3.12 5.58
CA TRP A 117 -16.47 -2.41 4.43
C TRP A 117 -15.65 -2.60 3.15
N TRP A 118 -14.31 -2.50 3.23
CA TRP A 118 -13.45 -2.57 2.04
C TRP A 118 -13.35 -3.98 1.43
N VAL A 119 -13.44 -5.05 2.24
CA VAL A 119 -13.38 -6.43 1.73
C VAL A 119 -14.44 -6.72 0.65
N PRO A 120 -15.76 -6.52 0.89
CA PRO A 120 -16.77 -6.75 -0.15
C PRO A 120 -16.62 -5.77 -1.32
N VAL A 121 -16.14 -4.54 -1.09
CA VAL A 121 -15.86 -3.60 -2.18
C VAL A 121 -14.87 -4.22 -3.16
N PHE A 122 -13.73 -4.76 -2.70
CA PHE A 122 -12.76 -5.38 -3.62
C PHE A 122 -13.26 -6.68 -4.23
N TYR A 123 -14.00 -7.48 -3.47
CA TYR A 123 -14.60 -8.71 -3.98
C TYR A 123 -15.55 -8.43 -5.16
N PHE A 124 -16.53 -7.54 -4.97
CA PHE A 124 -17.48 -7.21 -6.03
C PHE A 124 -16.83 -6.42 -7.18
N PHE A 125 -15.81 -5.60 -6.91
CA PHE A 125 -15.05 -4.90 -7.94
C PHE A 125 -14.36 -5.86 -8.92
N GLU A 126 -13.84 -6.99 -8.43
CA GLU A 126 -13.30 -8.05 -9.30
C GLU A 126 -14.40 -8.83 -10.03
N ILE A 127 -15.44 -9.27 -9.31
CA ILE A 127 -16.50 -10.12 -9.84
C ILE A 127 -17.29 -9.42 -10.95
N GLU A 128 -17.49 -8.11 -10.85
CA GLU A 128 -18.13 -7.29 -11.87
C GLU A 128 -17.20 -6.94 -13.05
N GLY A 129 -15.94 -7.39 -13.01
CA GLY A 129 -14.96 -7.17 -14.09
C GLY A 129 -14.42 -5.74 -14.16
N LEU A 130 -14.51 -4.98 -13.06
CA LEU A 130 -13.98 -3.62 -12.96
C LEU A 130 -12.48 -3.60 -12.61
N ASP A 131 -11.96 -4.73 -12.13
CA ASP A 131 -10.54 -4.93 -11.83
C ASP A 131 -9.81 -5.80 -12.87
N THR A 132 -8.48 -5.78 -12.80
CA THR A 132 -7.65 -6.76 -13.50
C THR A 132 -7.66 -8.09 -12.76
N LYS A 133 -7.27 -9.18 -13.43
CA LYS A 133 -7.20 -10.53 -12.83
C LYS A 133 -6.09 -10.71 -11.79
N MET A 134 -5.37 -9.64 -11.46
CA MET A 134 -4.39 -9.57 -10.39
C MET A 134 -4.63 -8.38 -9.44
N GLY A 135 -5.79 -7.72 -9.54
CA GLY A 135 -6.17 -6.64 -8.63
C GLY A 135 -5.46 -5.30 -8.84
N THR A 136 -4.85 -5.10 -10.00
CA THR A 136 -4.00 -3.93 -10.26
C THR A 136 -4.77 -2.63 -10.18
N THR A 137 -6.02 -2.60 -10.66
CA THR A 137 -6.81 -1.37 -10.68
C THR A 137 -7.17 -0.93 -9.26
N SER A 138 -7.66 -1.86 -8.43
CA SER A 138 -7.96 -1.55 -7.03
C SER A 138 -6.70 -1.26 -6.22
N ALA A 139 -5.58 -1.96 -6.45
CA ALA A 139 -4.30 -1.67 -5.81
C ALA A 139 -3.82 -0.23 -6.09
N TYR A 140 -3.93 0.22 -7.34
CA TYR A 140 -3.57 1.59 -7.70
C TYR A 140 -4.55 2.63 -7.15
N LEU A 141 -5.86 2.34 -7.10
CA LEU A 141 -6.84 3.22 -6.43
C LEU A 141 -6.47 3.46 -4.96
N ILE A 142 -6.19 2.38 -4.23
CA ILE A 142 -5.74 2.47 -2.84
C ILE A 142 -4.42 3.25 -2.75
N THR A 143 -3.50 3.02 -3.68
CA THR A 143 -2.20 3.69 -3.71
C THR A 143 -2.32 5.19 -3.96
N VAL A 144 -3.26 5.65 -4.79
CA VAL A 144 -3.56 7.08 -4.99
C VAL A 144 -4.07 7.70 -3.68
N VAL A 145 -5.02 7.04 -3.01
CA VAL A 145 -5.55 7.49 -1.71
C VAL A 145 -4.43 7.54 -0.68
N MET A 146 -3.62 6.48 -0.59
CA MET A 146 -2.48 6.39 0.31
C MET A 146 -1.48 7.53 0.05
N ALA A 147 -1.05 7.73 -1.20
CA ALA A 147 -0.08 8.76 -1.56
C ALA A 147 -0.60 10.17 -1.26
N SER A 148 -1.89 10.43 -1.53
CA SER A 148 -2.54 11.70 -1.19
C SER A 148 -2.54 11.97 0.32
N LEU A 149 -2.84 10.94 1.12
CA LEU A 149 -2.83 11.05 2.59
C LEU A 149 -1.42 11.23 3.16
N PHE A 150 -0.40 10.61 2.56
CA PHE A 150 1.01 10.86 2.91
C PHE A 150 1.38 12.33 2.70
N ILE A 151 1.02 12.91 1.54
CA ILE A 151 1.23 14.34 1.26
C ILE A 151 0.48 15.21 2.26
N PHE A 152 -0.81 14.93 2.47
CA PHE A 152 -1.65 15.71 3.38
C PHE A 152 -1.07 15.73 4.81
N ASN A 153 -0.67 14.57 5.32
CA ASN A 153 -0.05 14.47 6.63
C ASN A 153 1.27 15.25 6.70
N ALA A 154 2.14 15.09 5.70
CA ALA A 154 3.40 15.85 5.62
C ALA A 154 3.15 17.38 5.57
N SER A 155 2.17 17.84 4.80
CA SER A 155 1.76 19.25 4.70
C SER A 155 1.24 19.83 6.01
N ARG A 156 0.43 19.05 6.75
CA ARG A 156 -0.12 19.47 8.05
C ARG A 156 0.92 19.57 9.15
N LYS A 157 2.14 19.08 8.92
CA LYS A 157 3.24 19.11 9.90
C LYS A 157 2.78 18.51 11.24
N ALA A 158 1.94 17.48 11.20
CA ALA A 158 1.37 16.88 12.41
C ALA A 158 2.50 16.46 13.35
N LYS A 159 2.34 16.76 14.65
CA LYS A 159 3.32 16.39 15.67
C LYS A 159 3.47 14.86 15.68
N GLY A 160 4.70 14.38 15.67
CA GLY A 160 4.98 12.94 15.67
C GLY A 160 4.87 12.23 14.32
N LEU A 161 4.85 12.95 13.19
CA LEU A 161 5.02 12.32 11.89
C LEU A 161 6.42 11.74 11.73
N ILE A 162 6.48 10.45 11.36
CA ILE A 162 7.70 9.85 10.84
C ILE A 162 7.54 9.74 9.33
N GLY A 163 8.23 10.60 8.60
CA GLY A 163 8.34 10.54 7.15
C GLY A 163 9.78 10.23 6.78
N THR A 164 10.18 8.96 6.74
CA THR A 164 11.56 8.65 6.37
C THR A 164 11.76 8.74 4.86
N LYS A 165 12.84 9.42 4.44
CA LYS A 165 13.24 9.47 3.02
C LYS A 165 13.40 8.07 2.44
N LYS A 166 13.89 7.12 3.25
CA LYS A 166 14.06 5.72 2.85
C LYS A 166 12.73 5.10 2.41
N VAL A 167 11.69 5.18 3.25
CA VAL A 167 10.36 4.65 2.90
C VAL A 167 9.78 5.38 1.70
N ALA A 168 9.92 6.71 1.61
CA ALA A 168 9.42 7.47 0.47
C ALA A 168 10.05 7.03 -0.87
N TRP A 169 11.38 6.87 -0.91
CA TRP A 169 12.09 6.41 -2.11
C TRP A 169 11.80 4.96 -2.47
N LEU A 170 11.74 4.06 -1.47
CA LEU A 170 11.41 2.65 -1.72
C LEU A 170 10.00 2.49 -2.30
N LYS A 171 9.01 3.20 -1.75
CA LYS A 171 7.64 3.20 -2.27
C LYS A 171 7.57 3.77 -3.69
N PHE A 172 8.26 4.90 -3.93
CA PHE A 172 8.31 5.50 -5.26
C PHE A 172 8.92 4.56 -6.29
N ALA A 173 10.10 3.99 -5.99
CA ALA A 173 10.76 3.05 -6.89
C ALA A 173 9.91 1.78 -7.10
N GLY A 174 9.29 1.27 -6.04
CA GLY A 174 8.39 0.13 -6.11
C GLY A 174 7.22 0.38 -7.07
N ASN A 175 6.51 1.49 -6.88
CA ASN A 175 5.41 1.90 -7.76
C ASN A 175 5.87 2.21 -9.18
N PHE A 176 7.07 2.75 -9.37
CA PHE A 176 7.61 3.06 -10.70
C PHE A 176 7.79 1.77 -11.53
N PHE A 177 8.42 0.74 -10.97
CA PHE A 177 8.58 -0.54 -11.65
C PHE A 177 7.25 -1.26 -11.89
N MET A 178 6.33 -1.23 -10.93
CA MET A 178 4.97 -1.75 -11.14
C MET A 178 4.22 -0.97 -12.23
N SER A 179 4.46 0.33 -12.37
CA SER A 179 3.82 1.14 -13.41
C SER A 179 4.36 0.76 -14.79
N ILE A 180 5.66 0.50 -14.92
CA ILE A 180 6.24 -0.03 -16.17
C ILE A 180 5.56 -1.36 -16.54
N PHE A 181 5.40 -2.27 -15.57
CA PHE A 181 4.64 -3.51 -15.78
C PHE A 181 3.23 -3.23 -16.30
N VAL A 182 2.50 -2.29 -15.69
CA VAL A 182 1.15 -1.90 -16.11
C VAL A 182 1.13 -1.44 -17.57
N PHE A 183 2.01 -0.52 -17.97
CA PHE A 183 2.05 -0.02 -19.36
C PHE A 183 2.40 -1.12 -20.37
N LEU A 184 3.22 -2.10 -19.97
CA LEU A 184 3.60 -3.23 -20.82
C LEU A 184 2.48 -4.29 -20.94
N HIS A 185 1.72 -4.54 -19.88
CA HIS A 185 0.74 -5.63 -19.84
C HIS A 185 -0.69 -5.17 -20.13
N HIS A 186 -1.03 -3.92 -19.81
CA HIS A 186 -2.37 -3.34 -19.99
C HIS A 186 -2.34 -2.08 -20.87
N PRO A 187 -1.84 -2.12 -22.12
CA PRO A 187 -1.60 -0.93 -22.95
C PRO A 187 -2.86 -0.12 -23.28
N ASN A 188 -4.05 -0.74 -23.20
CA ASN A 188 -5.33 -0.09 -23.47
C ASN A 188 -6.09 0.34 -22.20
N ALA A 189 -5.55 0.08 -21.00
CA ALA A 189 -6.22 0.40 -19.74
C ALA A 189 -5.98 1.87 -19.34
N HIS A 190 -6.58 2.81 -20.09
CA HIS A 190 -6.37 4.24 -19.91
C HIS A 190 -6.65 4.74 -18.50
N PHE A 191 -7.70 4.21 -17.84
CA PHE A 191 -7.99 4.55 -16.45
C PHE A 191 -6.86 4.11 -15.50
N LEU A 192 -6.36 2.89 -15.67
CA LEU A 192 -5.24 2.39 -14.88
C LEU A 192 -3.96 3.21 -15.12
N HIS A 193 -3.68 3.59 -16.37
CA HIS A 193 -2.58 4.50 -16.68
C HIS A 193 -2.71 5.85 -15.98
N LEU A 194 -3.91 6.44 -15.96
CA LEU A 194 -4.16 7.68 -15.22
C LEU A 194 -3.83 7.53 -13.73
N LEU A 195 -4.21 6.40 -13.11
CA LEU A 195 -3.87 6.11 -11.72
C LEU A 195 -2.35 5.99 -11.52
N THR A 196 -1.63 5.32 -12.43
CA THR A 196 -0.17 5.21 -12.34
C THR A 196 0.52 6.57 -12.39
N VAL A 197 0.05 7.47 -13.26
CA VAL A 197 0.58 8.84 -13.38
C VAL A 197 0.28 9.63 -12.12
N ALA A 198 -0.93 9.51 -11.57
CA ALA A 198 -1.29 10.14 -10.31
C ALA A 198 -0.38 9.66 -9.16
N VAL A 199 -0.18 8.35 -9.02
CA VAL A 199 0.73 7.77 -8.03
C VAL A 199 2.15 8.30 -8.21
N PHE A 200 2.66 8.37 -9.44
CA PHE A 200 3.99 8.89 -9.74
C PHE A 200 4.15 10.35 -9.26
N VAL A 201 3.24 11.23 -9.68
CA VAL A 201 3.26 12.66 -9.31
C VAL A 201 3.15 12.83 -7.80
N LEU A 202 2.20 12.14 -7.16
CA LEU A 202 1.98 12.25 -5.71
C LEU A 202 3.21 11.76 -4.91
N ASN A 203 3.86 10.67 -5.34
CA ASN A 203 5.07 10.21 -4.65
C ASN A 203 6.25 11.18 -4.83
N ILE A 204 6.40 11.85 -5.98
CA ILE A 204 7.41 12.91 -6.16
C ILE A 204 7.17 14.06 -5.19
N ILE A 205 5.91 14.54 -5.11
CA ILE A 205 5.54 15.62 -4.17
C ILE A 205 5.89 15.19 -2.73
N TYR A 206 5.53 13.97 -2.35
CA TYR A 206 5.84 13.44 -1.02
C TYR A 206 7.35 13.37 -0.76
N ILE A 207 8.14 12.88 -1.72
CA ILE A 207 9.62 12.84 -1.64
C ILE A 207 10.19 14.24 -1.40
N ILE A 208 9.71 15.25 -2.12
CA ILE A 208 10.16 16.64 -1.95
C ILE A 208 9.87 17.13 -0.52
N GLN A 209 8.67 16.86 -0.01
CA GLN A 209 8.26 17.26 1.34
C GLN A 209 9.14 16.62 2.43
N VAL A 210 9.33 15.29 2.36
CA VAL A 210 10.18 14.57 3.32
C VAL A 210 11.68 14.81 3.11
N SER A 211 12.07 15.44 2.00
CA SER A 211 13.46 15.82 1.75
C SER A 211 13.90 17.07 2.49
N SER A 212 12.95 17.90 2.95
CA SER A 212 13.22 19.11 3.71
C SER A 212 13.95 18.84 5.05
N LYS A 213 14.72 19.82 5.54
CA LYS A 213 15.59 19.68 6.74
C LYS A 213 14.89 19.15 7.99
N ARG A 214 13.57 19.26 8.06
CA ARG A 214 12.74 18.89 9.22
C ARG A 214 12.54 17.38 9.41
N PHE A 215 12.61 16.61 8.33
CA PHE A 215 12.52 15.14 8.38
C PHE A 215 13.89 14.46 8.44
N LEU A 216 14.98 15.24 8.53
CA LEU A 216 16.35 14.73 8.70
C LEU A 216 16.63 14.26 10.12
N ASN A 217 15.94 14.84 11.11
CA ASN A 217 16.13 14.48 12.51
C ASN A 217 15.06 13.45 12.91
N PRO A 218 15.45 12.32 13.53
CA PRO A 218 14.49 11.34 14.00
C PRO A 218 13.53 11.97 15.02
N PRO A 219 12.24 11.58 15.02
CA PRO A 219 11.29 12.10 16.00
C PRO A 219 11.77 11.76 17.41
N SER A 220 11.67 12.72 18.35
CA SER A 220 11.84 12.44 19.78
C SER A 220 10.84 11.38 20.21
N ILE A 221 11.31 10.47 21.07
CA ILE A 221 10.42 9.62 21.88
C ILE A 221 9.92 10.57 22.96
N ASP A 222 8.65 10.98 22.84
CA ASP A 222 7.97 11.81 23.84
C ASP A 222 7.26 10.88 24.84
#